data_AF-A0A150GSW8-F1
#
_entry.id   AF-A0A150GSW8-F1
#
_cell.length_a   1.000
_cell.length_b   1.000
_cell.length_c   1.000
_cell.angle_alpha   90.00
_cell.angle_beta   90.00
_cell.angle_gamma   90.00
#
_symmetry.space_group_name_H-M   'P 1'
#
loop_
_entity.id
_entity.type
_entity.pdbx_description
1 polymer ?
#
loop_
_entity_poly.entity_id
_entity_poly.type
_entity_poly.pdbx_seq_one_letter_code
_entity_poly.pdbx_strand_id
1 'polypeptide(L)'
;MEPNGNINEPPLTVSSRLEVSNLTLRLPPLPLSASPVASLLAHVFAAGPGAQLRLSGVTVEAASCGELAAFATQLCDPGSWRHTARLRVLGSVVQYDSGSMPIAAAVMAANVSAAEAVEAGGGVPYAELEATGFKCPESYPPPPSWPCTATTAGTAAELRGALDLMASTYRVLLVSLTGSISLDGTAWDAPLTA
;
A
#
# COMPACT_ATOMS: atom_id res chain seq x y z
N MET A 1 2.76 -52.91 29.89
CA MET A 1 3.88 -52.80 28.93
C MET A 1 3.27 -52.30 27.64
N GLU A 2 3.02 -50.99 27.57
CA GLU A 2 3.97 -49.95 27.11
C GLU A 2 3.78 -49.68 25.60
N PRO A 3 3.99 -48.43 25.17
CA PRO A 3 3.01 -47.70 24.38
C PRO A 3 3.56 -47.39 22.98
N ASN A 4 2.73 -47.43 21.94
CA ASN A 4 3.12 -46.88 20.65
C ASN A 4 2.61 -45.44 20.54
N GLY A 5 3.54 -44.52 20.72
CA GLY A 5 3.33 -43.09 20.52
C GLY A 5 3.03 -42.81 19.05
N ASN A 6 1.88 -42.18 18.81
CA ASN A 6 1.66 -41.50 17.55
C ASN A 6 2.37 -40.15 17.62
N ILE A 7 3.38 -40.05 16.76
CA ILE A 7 4.23 -38.92 16.49
C ILE A 7 3.32 -37.76 16.06
N ASN A 8 3.21 -36.73 16.89
CA ASN A 8 2.68 -35.43 16.47
C ASN A 8 3.70 -34.81 15.52
N GLU A 9 3.59 -35.13 14.24
CA GLU A 9 4.29 -34.41 13.18
C GLU A 9 3.69 -32.98 13.14
N PRO A 10 4.47 -31.92 13.42
CA PRO A 10 3.97 -30.57 13.24
C PRO A 10 3.64 -30.37 11.75
N PRO A 11 2.51 -29.74 11.38
CA PRO A 11 2.19 -29.51 9.99
C PRO A 11 3.31 -28.65 9.38
N LEU A 12 3.98 -29.20 8.38
CA LEU A 12 4.92 -28.47 7.54
C LEU A 12 4.14 -27.33 6.86
N THR A 13 4.22 -26.12 7.41
CA THR A 13 3.70 -24.92 6.77
C THR A 13 4.52 -24.64 5.52
N VAL A 14 3.98 -25.04 4.36
CA VAL A 14 4.55 -24.72 3.05
C VAL A 14 4.30 -23.23 2.80
N SER A 15 5.30 -22.40 3.08
CA SER A 15 5.25 -20.98 2.74
C SER A 15 5.55 -20.80 1.25
N SER A 16 4.52 -20.53 0.46
CA SER A 16 4.67 -20.17 -0.96
C SER A 16 5.10 -18.72 -1.08
N ARG A 17 6.24 -18.47 -1.74
CA ARG A 17 6.76 -17.12 -2.00
C ARG A 17 6.75 -16.82 -3.50
N LEU A 18 6.16 -15.70 -3.89
CA LEU A 18 6.20 -15.18 -5.25
C LEU A 18 6.95 -13.85 -5.24
N GLU A 19 7.98 -13.73 -6.08
CA GLU A 19 8.75 -12.50 -6.26
C GLU A 19 8.59 -12.00 -7.69
N VAL A 20 8.22 -10.73 -7.81
CA VAL A 20 7.95 -10.06 -9.07
C VAL A 20 8.77 -8.78 -9.09
N SER A 21 9.60 -8.62 -10.13
CA SER A 21 10.52 -7.48 -10.20
C SER A 21 10.53 -6.83 -11.58
N ASN A 22 10.69 -5.50 -11.62
CA ASN A 22 10.96 -4.70 -12.81
C ASN A 22 9.97 -4.91 -13.96
N LEU A 23 8.66 -4.91 -13.66
CA LEU A 23 7.64 -5.11 -14.68
C LEU A 23 6.42 -4.22 -14.47
N THR A 24 5.62 -4.12 -15.53
CA THR A 24 4.33 -3.43 -15.48
C THR A 24 3.19 -4.45 -15.44
N LEU A 25 2.39 -4.42 -14.38
CA LEU A 25 1.18 -5.23 -14.23
C LEU A 25 -0.03 -4.40 -14.65
N ARG A 26 -0.82 -4.89 -15.60
CA ARG A 26 -2.09 -4.28 -15.96
C ARG A 26 -3.22 -5.00 -15.25
N LEU A 27 -3.96 -4.27 -14.43
CA LEU A 27 -5.10 -4.82 -13.71
C LEU A 27 -6.31 -4.92 -14.65
N PRO A 28 -7.04 -6.05 -14.64
CA PRO A 28 -8.34 -6.11 -15.28
C PRO A 28 -9.35 -5.22 -14.52
N PRO A 29 -10.42 -4.75 -15.18
CA PRO A 29 -11.46 -3.96 -14.53
C PRO A 29 -12.18 -4.75 -13.43
N LEU A 30 -12.53 -4.04 -12.35
CA LEU A 30 -13.30 -4.59 -11.23
C LEU A 30 -14.67 -5.14 -11.70
N PRO A 31 -15.07 -6.35 -11.27
CA PRO A 31 -16.45 -6.77 -11.46
C PRO A 31 -17.38 -5.87 -10.65
N LEU A 32 -18.50 -5.43 -11.25
CA LEU A 32 -19.45 -4.44 -10.73
C LEU A 32 -20.07 -4.80 -9.35
N SER A 33 -19.86 -6.02 -8.86
CA SER A 33 -20.36 -6.55 -7.59
C SER A 33 -19.30 -6.66 -6.49
N ALA A 34 -18.07 -6.21 -6.71
CA ALA A 34 -17.01 -6.27 -5.72
C ALA A 34 -17.19 -5.20 -4.62
N SER A 35 -17.20 -5.65 -3.36
CA SER A 35 -17.08 -4.79 -2.18
C SER A 35 -15.75 -4.01 -2.20
N PRO A 36 -15.66 -2.84 -1.52
CA PRO A 36 -14.45 -2.02 -1.54
C PRO A 36 -13.26 -2.84 -1.07
N VAL A 37 -12.34 -3.11 -1.98
CA VAL A 37 -11.23 -4.01 -1.76
C VAL A 37 -10.17 -3.26 -0.97
N ALA A 38 -9.67 -3.85 0.12
CA ALA A 38 -8.59 -3.29 0.93
C ALA A 38 -7.23 -3.24 0.18
N SER A 39 -7.17 -3.74 -1.06
CA SER A 39 -5.94 -3.90 -1.83
C SER A 39 -6.22 -4.04 -3.33
N LEU A 40 -5.55 -3.22 -4.15
CA LEU A 40 -5.60 -3.35 -5.61
C LEU A 40 -5.02 -4.70 -6.09
N LEU A 41 -4.09 -5.28 -5.33
CA LEU A 41 -3.41 -6.54 -5.68
C LEU A 41 -4.28 -7.77 -5.51
N ALA A 42 -5.33 -7.71 -4.69
CA ALA A 42 -6.21 -8.84 -4.44
C ALA A 42 -6.96 -9.33 -5.70
N HIS A 43 -7.00 -8.51 -6.75
CA HIS A 43 -7.60 -8.85 -8.04
C HIS A 43 -6.77 -9.81 -8.88
N VAL A 44 -5.43 -9.76 -8.71
CA VAL A 44 -4.49 -10.51 -9.56
C VAL A 44 -3.82 -11.62 -8.75
N PHE A 45 -3.67 -11.41 -7.45
CA PHE A 45 -3.04 -12.35 -6.56
C PHE A 45 -4.08 -12.94 -5.62
N ALA A 46 -4.42 -14.21 -5.85
CA ALA A 46 -5.03 -15.05 -4.84
C ALA A 46 -3.91 -15.61 -3.96
N ALA A 47 -3.91 -15.25 -2.68
CA ALA A 47 -2.91 -15.69 -1.72
C ALA A 47 -3.55 -16.63 -0.69
N GLY A 48 -2.96 -17.82 -0.53
CA GLY A 48 -3.31 -18.73 0.56
C GLY A 48 -2.69 -18.28 1.89
N PRO A 49 -3.07 -18.91 3.02
CA PRO A 49 -2.48 -18.63 4.32
C PRO A 49 -0.96 -18.78 4.28
N GLY A 50 -0.24 -17.81 4.84
CA GLY A 50 1.23 -17.81 4.89
C GLY A 50 1.93 -17.51 3.55
N ALA A 51 1.20 -17.20 2.48
CA ALA A 51 1.81 -16.81 1.21
C ALA A 51 2.43 -15.42 1.29
N GLN A 52 3.62 -15.27 0.72
CA GLN A 52 4.35 -14.01 0.67
C GLN A 52 4.48 -13.54 -0.78
N LEU A 53 4.07 -12.30 -1.05
CA LEU A 53 4.29 -11.65 -2.33
C LEU A 53 5.33 -10.54 -2.15
N ARG A 54 6.36 -10.51 -3.00
CA ARG A 54 7.32 -9.40 -3.04
C ARG A 54 7.27 -8.74 -4.41
N LEU A 55 6.95 -7.44 -4.42
CA LEU A 55 6.96 -6.59 -5.61
C LEU A 55 8.13 -5.61 -5.48
N SER A 56 9.04 -5.61 -6.45
CA SER A 56 10.21 -4.72 -6.47
C SER A 56 10.34 -4.00 -7.81
N GLY A 57 10.26 -2.66 -7.81
CA GLY A 57 10.32 -1.88 -9.06
C GLY A 57 9.14 -2.17 -10.00
N VAL A 58 7.98 -2.52 -9.43
CA VAL A 58 6.78 -2.90 -10.19
C VAL A 58 5.89 -1.68 -10.38
N THR A 59 5.36 -1.50 -11.60
CA THR A 59 4.32 -0.52 -11.88
C THR A 59 2.99 -1.23 -12.10
N VAL A 60 2.00 -0.95 -11.28
CA VAL A 60 0.64 -1.48 -11.39
C VAL A 60 -0.23 -0.43 -12.06
N GLU A 61 -0.77 -0.75 -13.22
CA GLU A 61 -1.71 0.10 -13.95
C GLU A 61 -3.13 -0.38 -13.67
N ALA A 62 -3.92 0.46 -12.97
CA ALA A 62 -5.34 0.21 -12.72
C ALA A 62 -6.15 0.27 -14.01
N ALA A 63 -7.33 -0.36 -14.04
CA ALA A 63 -8.16 -0.34 -15.24
C ALA A 63 -8.81 1.03 -15.47
N SER A 64 -9.03 1.80 -14.40
CA SER A 64 -9.48 3.20 -14.50
C SER A 64 -8.94 4.08 -13.38
N CYS A 65 -8.96 5.40 -13.59
CA CYS A 65 -8.61 6.36 -12.53
C CYS A 65 -9.64 6.40 -11.39
N GLY A 66 -10.88 5.94 -11.63
CA GLY A 66 -11.89 5.82 -10.57
C GLY A 66 -11.55 4.74 -9.54
N GLU A 67 -11.03 3.60 -9.99
CA GLU A 67 -10.57 2.52 -9.11
C GLU A 67 -9.37 2.97 -8.27
N LEU A 68 -8.40 3.64 -8.90
CA LEU A 68 -7.24 4.17 -8.20
C LEU A 68 -7.63 5.24 -7.18
N ALA A 69 -8.59 6.11 -7.50
CA ALA A 69 -9.08 7.11 -6.56
C ALA A 69 -9.86 6.49 -5.40
N ALA A 70 -10.65 5.44 -5.63
CA ALA A 70 -11.32 4.71 -4.56
C ALA A 70 -10.31 4.04 -3.61
N PHE A 71 -9.26 3.44 -4.15
CA PHE A 71 -8.15 2.91 -3.36
C PHE A 71 -7.40 4.01 -2.60
N ALA A 72 -7.05 5.11 -3.27
CA ALA A 72 -6.38 6.24 -2.64
C ALA A 72 -7.22 6.85 -1.52
N THR A 73 -8.55 6.86 -1.63
CA THR A 73 -9.44 7.36 -0.57
C THR A 73 -9.26 6.61 0.75
N GLN A 74 -9.02 5.29 0.70
CA GLN A 74 -8.76 4.49 1.89
C GLN A 74 -7.40 4.84 2.52
N LEU A 75 -6.38 5.10 1.69
CA LEU A 75 -5.07 5.53 2.15
C LEU A 75 -5.10 6.95 2.71
N CYS A 76 -6.00 7.78 2.22
CA CYS A 76 -6.19 9.16 2.65
C CYS A 76 -6.93 9.31 3.99
N ASP A 77 -7.08 8.26 4.79
CA ASP A 77 -7.63 8.38 6.14
C ASP A 77 -6.60 9.01 7.09
N PRO A 78 -6.87 10.19 7.68
CA PRO A 78 -5.92 10.87 8.56
C PRO A 78 -5.54 10.05 9.79
N GLY A 79 -6.45 9.19 10.27
CA GLY A 79 -6.22 8.34 11.44
C GLY A 79 -5.13 7.28 11.20
N SER A 80 -5.10 6.69 10.01
CA SER A 80 -4.15 5.64 9.63
C SER A 80 -2.89 6.15 8.92
N TRP A 81 -2.94 7.33 8.29
CA TRP A 81 -1.83 7.89 7.49
C TRP A 81 -0.48 8.02 8.24
N ARG A 82 -0.51 8.25 9.55
CA ARG A 82 0.73 8.42 10.34
C ARG A 82 1.64 7.19 10.33
N HIS A 83 1.11 6.02 9.93
CA HIS A 83 1.84 4.75 9.90
C HIS A 83 2.46 4.41 8.53
N THR A 84 2.22 5.22 7.49
CA THR A 84 2.67 4.92 6.12
C THR A 84 3.86 5.79 5.71
N ALA A 85 4.96 5.73 6.47
CA ALA A 85 6.14 6.62 6.37
C ALA A 85 6.93 6.58 5.04
N ARG A 86 6.44 5.90 4.00
CA ARG A 86 7.09 5.69 2.69
C ARG A 86 6.09 5.53 1.56
N LEU A 87 4.89 6.06 1.77
CA LEU A 87 3.80 6.10 0.82
C LEU A 87 3.62 7.53 0.31
N ARG A 88 3.47 7.68 -1.00
CA ARG A 88 3.18 8.96 -1.65
C ARG A 88 1.92 8.80 -2.49
N VAL A 89 1.01 9.76 -2.41
CA VAL A 89 -0.19 9.86 -3.23
C VAL A 89 -0.15 11.21 -3.93
N LEU A 90 0.10 11.19 -5.23
CA LEU A 90 0.34 12.37 -6.06
C LEU A 90 -0.58 12.31 -7.28
N GLY A 91 -1.79 12.84 -7.15
CA GLY A 91 -2.79 12.76 -8.21
C GLY A 91 -2.96 11.31 -8.67
N SER A 92 -2.90 11.04 -9.97
CA SER A 92 -3.09 9.72 -10.58
C SER A 92 -2.03 8.66 -10.26
N VAL A 93 -1.13 8.88 -9.28
CA VAL A 93 -0.08 7.94 -8.88
C VAL A 93 -0.03 7.75 -7.37
N VAL A 94 0.00 6.48 -6.94
CA VAL A 94 0.25 6.06 -5.55
C VAL A 94 1.55 5.26 -5.53
N GLN A 95 2.57 5.73 -4.82
CA GLN A 95 3.90 5.14 -4.81
C GLN A 95 4.29 4.64 -3.41
N TYR A 96 4.77 3.41 -3.35
CA TYR A 96 5.38 2.77 -2.20
C TYR A 96 6.89 2.69 -2.42
N ASP A 97 7.66 3.49 -1.67
CA ASP A 97 9.11 3.40 -1.69
C ASP A 97 9.58 2.13 -0.96
N SER A 98 8.96 1.85 0.18
CA SER A 98 9.10 0.58 0.92
C SER A 98 7.92 0.43 1.88
N GLY A 99 7.18 -0.68 1.80
CA GLY A 99 6.02 -0.90 2.66
C GLY A 99 5.41 -2.29 2.51
N SER A 100 4.30 -2.50 3.20
CA SER A 100 3.52 -3.74 3.12
C SER A 100 2.04 -3.44 2.89
N MET A 101 1.38 -4.24 2.08
CA MET A 101 -0.05 -4.15 1.82
C MET A 101 -0.70 -5.52 2.04
N PRO A 102 -1.87 -5.62 2.70
CA PRO A 102 -2.59 -6.88 2.78
C PRO A 102 -3.04 -7.35 1.39
N ILE A 103 -3.10 -8.66 1.16
CA ILE A 103 -3.74 -9.22 -0.04
C ILE A 103 -5.16 -9.63 0.39
N ALA A 104 -6.18 -8.91 -0.10
CA ALA A 104 -7.54 -8.96 0.45
C ALA A 104 -8.23 -10.35 0.38
N ALA A 105 -7.66 -11.33 -0.33
CA ALA A 105 -8.07 -12.73 -0.22
C ALA A 105 -8.00 -13.29 1.22
N ALA A 106 -7.27 -12.65 2.14
CA ALA A 106 -7.28 -13.02 3.56
C ALA A 106 -8.60 -12.70 4.27
N VAL A 107 -9.40 -11.75 3.77
CA VAL A 107 -10.59 -11.23 4.46
C VAL A 107 -11.90 -11.70 3.80
N MET A 108 -11.87 -12.88 3.18
CA MET A 108 -13.02 -13.80 3.29
C MET A 108 -12.94 -14.63 4.59
N ALA A 109 -12.02 -14.28 5.49
CA ALA A 109 -12.09 -14.59 6.92
C ALA A 109 -12.72 -13.43 7.72
N ALA A 110 -13.76 -12.78 7.20
CA ALA A 110 -14.65 -11.93 8.02
C ALA A 110 -15.35 -12.73 9.16
N ASN A 111 -15.09 -14.04 9.29
CA ASN A 111 -15.52 -14.90 10.38
C ASN A 111 -14.39 -15.47 11.25
N VAL A 112 -13.12 -15.15 10.98
CA VAL A 112 -12.00 -15.64 11.79
C VAL A 112 -11.10 -14.46 12.10
N SER A 113 -11.11 -14.06 13.35
CA SER A 113 -10.33 -12.92 13.83
C SER A 113 -8.85 -13.14 13.52
N ALA A 114 -8.09 -12.08 13.20
CA ALA A 114 -6.66 -12.18 12.86
C ALA A 114 -5.82 -12.91 13.93
N ALA A 115 -6.32 -12.99 15.17
CA ALA A 115 -5.75 -13.78 16.24
C ALA A 115 -5.87 -15.31 16.01
N GLU A 116 -6.99 -15.79 15.48
CA GLU A 116 -7.25 -17.21 15.21
C GLU A 116 -6.48 -17.71 13.96
N ALA A 117 -6.21 -16.83 12.99
CA ALA A 117 -5.35 -17.16 11.84
C ALA A 117 -3.87 -17.37 12.26
N VAL A 118 -3.40 -16.57 13.22
CA VAL A 118 -2.06 -16.71 13.81
C VAL A 118 -1.96 -17.97 14.67
N GLU A 119 -2.99 -18.28 15.47
CA GLU A 119 -3.09 -19.52 16.25
C GLU A 119 -3.19 -20.78 15.35
N ALA A 120 -3.82 -20.67 14.18
CA ALA A 120 -3.88 -21.77 13.19
C ALA A 120 -2.57 -21.94 12.38
N GLY A 121 -1.50 -21.22 12.69
CA GLY A 121 -0.23 -21.26 11.95
C GLY A 121 -0.29 -20.68 10.53
N GLY A 122 -1.41 -20.04 10.16
CA GLY A 122 -1.66 -19.46 8.85
C GLY A 122 -1.51 -17.95 8.88
N GLY A 123 -0.29 -17.45 8.69
CA GLY A 123 -0.02 -16.01 8.65
C GLY A 123 -0.91 -15.27 7.65
N VAL A 124 -1.31 -14.03 7.99
CA VAL A 124 -2.08 -13.17 7.08
C VAL A 124 -1.23 -12.87 5.84
N PRO A 125 -1.69 -13.18 4.61
CA PRO A 125 -0.91 -12.92 3.42
C PRO A 125 -0.75 -11.42 3.17
N TYR A 126 0.50 -11.00 3.01
CA TYR A 126 0.87 -9.62 2.74
C TYR A 126 1.78 -9.55 1.51
N ALA A 127 1.73 -8.41 0.84
CA ALA A 127 2.63 -8.03 -0.22
C ALA A 127 3.67 -7.05 0.34
N GLU A 128 4.94 -7.39 0.23
CA GLU A 128 6.06 -6.46 0.42
C GLU A 128 6.25 -5.65 -0.87
N LEU A 129 6.26 -4.33 -0.73
CA LEU A 129 6.32 -3.39 -1.83
C LEU A 129 7.62 -2.59 -1.70
N GLU A 130 8.46 -2.66 -2.72
CA GLU A 130 9.71 -1.91 -2.83
C GLU A 130 9.71 -1.18 -4.17
N ALA A 131 9.90 0.15 -4.15
CA ALA A 131 9.83 1.00 -5.34
C ALA A 131 8.63 0.67 -6.27
N THR A 132 7.46 0.44 -5.67
CA THR A 132 6.25 -0.03 -6.39
C THR A 132 5.27 1.12 -6.56
N GLY A 133 4.84 1.38 -7.80
CA GLY A 133 3.90 2.44 -8.13
C GLY A 133 2.57 1.90 -8.64
N PHE A 134 1.47 2.50 -8.23
CA PHE A 134 0.13 2.28 -8.78
C PHE A 134 -0.26 3.53 -9.55
N LYS A 135 -0.63 3.38 -10.82
CA LYS A 135 -1.04 4.49 -11.67
C LYS A 135 -2.33 4.14 -12.42
N CYS A 136 -3.04 5.15 -12.89
CA CYS A 136 -4.12 4.93 -13.84
C CYS A 136 -3.66 5.18 -15.29
N PRO A 137 -4.42 4.72 -16.30
CA PRO A 137 -4.04 4.85 -17.70
C PRO A 137 -4.03 6.33 -18.12
N GLU A 138 -2.99 6.76 -18.86
CA GLU A 138 -2.83 8.16 -19.30
C GLU A 138 -4.00 8.68 -20.16
N SER A 139 -4.74 7.78 -20.81
CA SER A 139 -5.88 8.13 -21.67
C SER A 139 -7.15 8.48 -20.89
N TYR A 140 -7.17 8.29 -19.57
CA TYR A 140 -8.35 8.60 -18.75
C TYR A 140 -8.20 9.98 -18.12
N PRO A 141 -9.23 10.84 -18.19
CA PRO A 141 -9.20 12.08 -17.42
C PRO A 141 -9.08 11.71 -15.93
N PRO A 142 -8.25 12.43 -15.16
CA PRO A 142 -8.24 12.27 -13.71
C PRO A 142 -9.67 12.52 -13.18
N PRO A 143 -10.09 11.83 -12.12
CA PRO A 143 -11.41 12.05 -11.54
C PRO A 143 -11.57 13.51 -11.14
N PRO A 144 -12.81 14.03 -11.14
CA PRO A 144 -13.10 15.45 -10.90
C PRO A 144 -12.56 15.97 -9.56
N SER A 145 -12.32 15.08 -8.59
CA SER A 145 -11.58 15.39 -7.39
C SER A 145 -10.74 14.19 -6.95
N TRP A 146 -9.43 14.38 -6.83
CA TRP A 146 -8.57 13.41 -6.16
C TRP A 146 -8.76 13.52 -4.65
N PRO A 147 -8.80 12.40 -3.89
CA PRO A 147 -9.18 12.42 -2.48
C PRO A 147 -8.22 13.21 -1.58
N CYS A 148 -6.91 13.04 -1.78
CA CYS A 148 -5.89 13.80 -1.06
C CYS A 148 -4.56 13.77 -1.80
N THR A 149 -3.68 14.72 -1.46
CA THR A 149 -2.24 14.55 -1.68
C THR A 149 -1.63 13.99 -0.41
N ALA A 150 -0.71 13.05 -0.54
CA ALA A 150 -0.10 12.44 0.61
C ALA A 150 1.40 12.23 0.35
N THR A 151 2.26 12.61 1.29
CA THR A 151 3.71 12.51 1.11
C THR A 151 4.43 12.39 2.45
N THR A 152 5.75 12.23 2.38
CA THR A 152 6.63 12.23 3.53
C THR A 152 7.59 13.40 3.46
N ALA A 153 7.97 13.93 4.61
CA ALA A 153 8.96 14.98 4.73
C ALA A 153 9.88 14.68 5.92
N GLY A 154 11.17 14.56 5.66
CA GLY A 154 12.23 14.47 6.66
C GLY A 154 12.93 15.81 6.89
N THR A 155 12.82 16.74 5.94
CA THR A 155 13.46 18.07 5.99
C THR A 155 12.45 19.21 5.79
N ALA A 156 12.83 20.43 6.19
CA ALA A 156 12.02 21.63 5.96
C ALA A 156 11.81 21.94 4.47
N ALA A 157 12.82 21.66 3.66
CA ALA A 157 12.78 21.75 2.20
C ALA A 157 11.70 20.82 1.60
N GLU A 158 11.70 19.54 1.98
CA GLU A 158 10.69 18.57 1.53
C GLU A 158 9.28 18.96 1.99
N LEU A 159 9.13 19.47 3.21
CA LEU A 159 7.85 19.95 3.72
C LEU A 159 7.35 21.16 2.93
N ARG A 160 8.22 22.12 2.59
CA ARG A 160 7.84 23.25 1.71
C ARG A 160 7.39 22.77 0.34
N GLY A 161 8.13 21.88 -0.29
CA GLY A 161 7.73 21.30 -1.58
C GLY A 161 6.36 20.60 -1.51
N ALA A 162 6.07 19.91 -0.40
CA ALA A 162 4.76 19.32 -0.15
C ALA A 162 3.64 20.37 -0.02
N LEU A 163 3.90 21.50 0.65
CA LEU A 163 2.95 22.59 0.78
C LEU A 163 2.70 23.32 -0.55
N ASP A 164 3.74 23.48 -1.38
CA ASP A 164 3.60 24.08 -2.72
C ASP A 164 2.71 23.22 -3.63
N LEU A 165 2.77 21.88 -3.49
CA LEU A 165 1.88 20.97 -4.19
C LEU A 165 0.40 21.21 -3.82
N MET A 166 0.09 21.50 -2.55
CA MET A 166 -1.29 21.86 -2.15
C MET A 166 -1.80 23.13 -2.82
N ALA A 167 -0.96 24.17 -2.87
CA ALA A 167 -1.35 25.48 -3.37
C ALA A 167 -1.85 25.41 -4.83
N SER A 168 -1.49 24.34 -5.55
CA SER A 168 -1.82 24.17 -6.96
C SER A 168 -3.12 23.39 -7.24
N THR A 169 -3.56 22.43 -6.42
CA THR A 169 -4.49 21.41 -6.94
C THR A 169 -5.41 20.63 -5.96
N TYR A 170 -5.19 20.62 -4.63
CA TYR A 170 -5.91 19.65 -3.76
C TYR A 170 -6.42 20.24 -2.43
N ARG A 171 -7.52 19.68 -1.91
CA ARG A 171 -8.20 20.16 -0.68
C ARG A 171 -7.58 19.66 0.63
N VAL A 172 -6.84 18.54 0.60
CA VAL A 172 -6.26 17.90 1.78
C VAL A 172 -4.87 17.39 1.45
N LEU A 173 -3.88 17.78 2.27
CA LEU A 173 -2.53 17.22 2.26
C LEU A 173 -2.27 16.47 3.56
N LEU A 174 -1.83 15.23 3.41
CA LEU A 174 -1.36 14.41 4.50
C LEU A 174 0.16 14.32 4.42
N VAL A 175 0.86 14.81 5.44
CA VAL A 175 2.34 14.73 5.50
C VAL A 175 2.74 13.87 6.68
N SER A 176 3.49 12.80 6.40
CA SER A 176 4.16 12.02 7.45
C SER A 176 5.56 12.57 7.69
N LEU A 177 5.84 12.99 8.92
CA LEU A 177 7.15 13.53 9.29
C LEU A 177 8.10 12.39 9.64
N THR A 178 9.16 12.22 8.84
CA THR A 178 10.15 11.15 9.01
C THR A 178 11.41 11.61 9.74
N GLY A 179 11.52 12.91 10.02
CA GLY A 179 12.64 13.54 10.71
C GLY A 179 12.23 14.74 11.54
N SER A 180 13.18 15.27 12.32
CA SER A 180 12.98 16.51 13.06
C SER A 180 13.09 17.70 12.12
N ILE A 181 11.94 18.31 11.82
CA ILE A 181 11.87 19.49 10.97
C ILE A 181 11.89 20.74 11.84
N SER A 182 12.92 21.58 11.65
CA SER A 182 12.94 22.93 12.22
C SER A 182 12.19 23.89 11.32
N LEU A 183 11.29 24.67 11.91
CA LEU A 183 10.61 25.78 11.25
C LEU A 183 11.32 27.12 11.49
N ASP A 184 12.52 27.10 12.09
CA ASP A 184 13.36 28.29 12.18
C ASP A 184 13.69 28.81 10.78
N GLY A 185 13.67 30.13 10.58
CA GLY A 185 13.78 30.77 9.26
C GLY A 185 15.04 30.36 8.50
N THR A 186 16.15 30.11 9.21
CA THR A 186 17.41 29.68 8.58
C THR A 186 17.34 28.27 7.97
N ALA A 187 16.64 27.34 8.64
CA ALA A 187 16.43 25.98 8.16
C ALA A 187 15.25 25.90 7.18
N TRP A 188 14.22 26.73 7.40
CA TRP A 188 13.06 26.84 6.53
C TRP A 188 13.48 27.37 5.17
N ASP A 189 14.25 28.45 5.06
CA ASP A 189 14.60 29.08 3.77
C ASP A 189 15.79 28.45 3.04
N ALA A 190 16.34 27.34 3.56
CA ALA A 190 17.45 26.65 2.91
C ALA A 190 17.10 26.19 1.47
N PRO A 191 18.04 26.23 0.51
CA PRO A 191 17.76 25.81 -0.86
C PRO A 191 17.26 24.36 -0.93
N LEU A 192 16.31 24.09 -1.83
CA LEU A 192 15.94 22.72 -2.19
C LEU A 192 17.16 22.10 -2.87
N THR A 193 17.89 21.22 -2.18
CA THR A 193 18.95 20.43 -2.83
C THR A 193 18.28 19.48 -3.81
N ALA A 194 18.63 19.63 -5.09
CA ALA A 194 18.19 18.79 -6.20
C ALA A 194 18.77 17.37 -6.12
#